data_AF-A0A973JWG0-F1
#
_entry.id   AF-A0A973JWG0-F1
#
_cell.length_a   1.000
_cell.length_b   1.000
_cell.length_c   1.000
_cell.angle_alpha   90.00
_cell.angle_beta   90.00
_cell.angle_gamma   90.00
#
_symmetry.space_group_name_H-M   'P 1'
#
loop_
_entity.id
_entity.type
_entity.pdbx_description
1 polymer ?
#
loop_
_entity_poly.entity_id
_entity_poly.type
_entity_poly.pdbx_seq_one_letter_code
_entity_poly.pdbx_strand_id
1 'polypeptide(L)'
;LLGGTSITEAHISTITDSIILMRYVELFGEMRRGLTVLKMRGSAHDKEIREFTIDGSGLHIGKPFRTISGILSGQFTHAAPSEIERLGRLFKDSSEVE
;
A
#
# COMPACT_ATOMS: atom_id res chain seq x y z
N LEU A 1 17.05 2.19 -0.58
CA LEU A 1 16.21 2.99 0.34
C LEU A 1 15.56 2.07 1.39
N LEU A 2 16.38 1.46 2.26
CA LEU A 2 15.90 0.75 3.45
C LEU A 2 15.63 1.82 4.51
N GLY A 3 14.43 2.42 4.44
CA GLY A 3 13.99 3.46 5.35
C GLY A 3 13.69 2.89 6.73
N GLY A 4 14.71 2.99 7.59
CA GLY A 4 14.65 3.21 9.04
C GLY A 4 13.77 2.27 9.85
N THR A 5 14.42 1.35 10.57
CA THR A 5 14.24 1.18 12.02
C THR A 5 12.90 1.70 12.52
N SER A 6 11.94 0.80 12.37
CA SER A 6 10.55 0.83 12.76
C SER A 6 10.16 1.92 13.77
N ILE A 7 9.06 2.63 13.52
CA ILE A 7 8.30 3.40 14.55
C ILE A 7 8.00 2.51 15.79
N THR A 8 8.08 1.19 15.59
CA THR A 8 7.97 0.14 16.60
C THR A 8 9.25 -0.07 17.43
N GLU A 9 10.46 0.17 16.89
CA GLU A 9 11.76 0.05 17.60
C GLU A 9 11.98 1.17 18.62
N ALA A 10 11.46 2.37 18.36
CA ALA A 10 11.55 3.49 19.30
C ALA A 10 10.47 3.47 20.41
N HIS A 11 9.61 2.45 20.46
CA HIS A 11 8.42 2.37 21.34
C HIS A 11 7.41 3.54 21.22
N ILE A 12 7.65 4.50 20.33
CA ILE A 12 6.79 5.66 20.10
C ILE A 12 5.39 5.21 19.65
N SER A 13 5.31 4.16 18.84
CA SER A 13 4.03 3.58 18.38
C SER A 13 3.04 3.21 19.49
N THR A 14 3.51 2.93 20.71
CA THR A 14 2.67 2.56 21.85
C THR A 14 1.92 3.76 22.42
N ILE A 15 2.57 4.93 22.42
CA ILE A 15 2.06 6.19 22.98
C ILE A 15 1.19 6.91 21.96
N THR A 16 1.46 6.76 20.66
CA THR A 16 0.71 7.48 19.62
C THR A 16 -0.63 6.82 19.30
N ASP A 17 -1.68 7.62 19.15
CA ASP A 17 -3.02 7.14 18.76
C ASP A 17 -3.19 6.96 17.25
N SER A 18 -2.48 7.76 16.45
CA SER A 18 -2.52 7.69 14.98
C SER A 18 -1.14 7.67 14.35
N ILE A 19 -0.91 6.79 13.38
CA ILE A 19 0.34 6.64 12.66
C ILE A 19 0.04 6.65 11.16
N ILE A 20 0.57 7.65 10.45
CA ILE A 20 0.48 7.76 8.99
C ILE A 20 1.88 7.49 8.43
N LEU A 21 1.96 6.52 7.52
CA LEU A 21 3.18 6.17 6.82
C LEU A 21 3.16 6.75 5.41
N MET A 22 4.22 7.46 5.05
CA MET A 22 4.47 7.95 3.70
C MET A 22 5.75 7.32 3.16
N ARG A 23 5.70 6.78 1.94
CA ARG A 23 6.84 6.08 1.34
C ARG A 23 6.88 6.26 -0.18
N TYR A 24 8.08 6.27 -0.74
CA TYR A 24 8.27 6.22 -2.18
C TYR A 24 8.09 4.79 -2.71
N VAL A 25 7.38 4.67 -3.82
CA VAL A 25 7.10 3.42 -4.52
C VAL A 25 7.53 3.59 -5.96
N GLU A 26 8.37 2.69 -6.45
CA GLU A 26 8.76 2.67 -7.86
C GLU A 26 7.70 1.92 -8.67
N LEU A 27 7.15 2.57 -9.69
CA LEU A 27 6.16 2.02 -10.62
C LEU A 27 6.55 2.33 -12.04
N PHE A 28 6.73 1.31 -12.88
CA PHE A 28 7.04 1.47 -14.31
C PHE A 28 8.24 2.40 -14.58
N GLY A 29 9.25 2.41 -13.70
CA GLY A 29 10.41 3.30 -13.79
C GLY A 29 10.18 4.73 -13.30
N GLU A 30 8.99 5.02 -12.76
CA GLU A 30 8.67 6.30 -12.13
C GLU A 30 8.60 6.17 -10.60
N MET A 31 9.17 7.15 -9.90
CA MET A 31 9.06 7.24 -8.45
C MET A 31 7.75 7.92 -8.05
N ARG A 32 6.82 7.14 -7.53
CA ARG A 32 5.54 7.61 -6.98
C ARG A 32 5.59 7.68 -5.46
N ARG A 33 4.63 8.38 -4.86
CA ARG A 33 4.52 8.52 -3.41
C ARG A 33 3.24 7.87 -2.91
N GLY A 34 3.37 7.00 -1.93
CA GLY A 34 2.27 6.30 -1.28
C GLY A 34 2.07 6.74 0.16
N LEU A 35 0.82 6.79 0.59
CA LEU A 35 0.38 7.11 1.93
C LEU A 35 -0.56 6.00 2.44
N THR A 36 -0.39 5.62 3.70
CA THR A 36 -1.29 4.69 4.38
C THR A 36 -1.41 5.02 5.86
N VAL A 37 -2.57 4.72 6.45
CA VAL A 37 -2.78 4.84 7.89
C VAL A 37 -2.44 3.49 8.51
N LEU A 38 -1.31 3.41 9.22
CA LEU A 38 -0.88 2.19 9.90
C LEU A 38 -1.66 1.92 11.18
N LYS A 39 -2.07 2.99 11.87
CA LYS A 39 -2.79 2.91 13.15
C LYS A 39 -3.69 4.12 13.27
N MET A 40 -4.90 3.91 13.78
CA MET A 40 -5.80 4.97 14.24
C MET A 40 -6.66 4.39 15.38
N ARG A 41 -6.52 4.93 16.59
CA ARG A 41 -7.38 4.58 17.72
C ARG A 41 -8.65 5.42 17.70
N GLY A 42 -9.78 4.81 18.07
CA GLY A 42 -11.06 5.51 18.17
C GLY A 42 -11.79 5.77 16.84
N SER A 43 -11.23 5.33 15.70
CA SER A 43 -11.88 5.41 14.39
C SER A 43 -11.46 4.26 13.49
N ALA A 44 -12.37 3.84 12.61
CA ALA A 44 -11.98 3.06 11.44
C ALA A 44 -11.09 3.93 10.53
N HIS A 45 -10.14 3.31 9.86
CA HIS A 45 -9.28 3.96 8.88
C HIS A 45 -9.18 3.11 7.62
N ASP A 46 -8.84 3.77 6.51
CA ASP A 46 -8.61 3.09 5.25
C ASP A 46 -7.35 2.21 5.33
N LYS A 47 -7.49 0.96 4.88
CA LYS A 47 -6.43 -0.05 4.86
C LYS A 47 -5.69 -0.09 3.52
N GLU A 48 -6.17 0.64 2.53
CA GLU A 48 -5.50 0.75 1.24
C GLU A 48 -4.26 1.68 1.35
N ILE A 49 -3.25 1.39 0.54
CA ILE A 49 -2.13 2.30 0.31
C ILE A 49 -2.51 3.15 -0.90
N ARG A 50 -2.63 4.46 -0.72
CA ARG A 50 -3.05 5.41 -1.75
C ARG A 50 -1.88 6.21 -2.28
N GLU A 51 -1.88 6.48 -3.57
CA GLU A 51 -0.99 7.45 -4.16
C GLU A 51 -1.31 8.86 -3.63
N PHE A 52 -0.29 9.69 -3.44
CA PHE A 52 -0.51 11.11 -3.17
C PHE A 52 0.44 11.99 -3.99
N THR A 53 -0.03 13.18 -4.34
CA THR A 53 0.78 14.21 -5.01
C THR A 53 0.81 15.47 -4.15
N ILE A 54 1.82 16.31 -4.36
CA ILE A 54 1.93 17.62 -3.72
C ILE A 54 2.13 18.65 -4.82
N ASP A 55 1.25 19.64 -4.89
CA ASP A 55 1.33 20.77 -5.81
C ASP A 55 1.30 22.12 -5.06
N GLY A 56 1.16 23.22 -5.80
CA GLY A 56 1.12 24.57 -5.22
C GLY A 56 -0.08 24.84 -4.29
N SER A 57 -1.11 23.99 -4.31
CA SER A 57 -2.30 24.07 -3.45
C SER A 57 -2.25 23.12 -2.25
N GLY A 58 -1.30 22.19 -2.21
CA GLY A 58 -1.09 21.29 -1.08
C GLY A 58 -1.03 19.81 -1.47
N LEU A 59 -1.45 18.95 -0.53
CA LEU A 59 -1.41 17.50 -0.66
C LEU A 59 -2.73 16.96 -1.19
N HIS A 60 -2.67 16.14 -2.24
CA HIS A 60 -3.81 15.51 -2.88
C HIS A 60 -3.71 13.99 -2.77
N ILE A 61 -4.79 13.35 -2.31
CA ILE A 61 -4.88 11.89 -2.20
C ILE A 61 -5.52 11.33 -3.47
N GLY A 62 -4.82 10.41 -4.12
CA GLY A 62 -5.22 9.75 -5.35
C GLY A 62 -5.78 8.34 -5.14
N LYS A 63 -5.56 7.50 -6.14
CA LYS A 63 -6.08 6.13 -6.22
C LYS A 63 -5.25 5.14 -5.38
N PRO A 64 -5.84 4.02 -4.93
CA PRO A 64 -5.10 2.96 -4.26
C PRO A 64 -4.18 2.20 -5.23
N PHE A 65 -3.02 1.74 -4.74
CA PHE A 65 -2.15 0.82 -5.48
C PHE A 65 -2.73 -0.60 -5.42
N ARG A 66 -3.40 -1.05 -6.49
CA ARG A 66 -4.02 -2.39 -6.55
C ARG A 66 -3.13 -3.48 -7.15
N THR A 67 -2.09 -3.09 -7.87
CA THR A 67 -1.29 -3.99 -8.72
C THR A 67 0.07 -4.33 -8.12
N ILE A 68 0.35 -3.84 -6.90
CA ILE A 68 1.67 -3.92 -6.28
C ILE A 68 1.54 -4.49 -4.87
N SER A 69 2.39 -5.45 -4.58
CA SER A 69 2.56 -6.02 -3.25
C SER A 69 3.95 -5.71 -2.70
N GLY A 70 4.09 -5.77 -1.37
CA GLY A 70 5.38 -5.58 -0.71
C GLY A 70 5.83 -4.13 -0.53
N ILE A 71 4.91 -3.15 -0.64
CA ILE A 71 5.22 -1.74 -0.37
C ILE A 71 5.73 -1.52 1.07
N LEU A 72 5.15 -2.25 2.03
CA LEU A 72 5.56 -2.17 3.43
C LEU A 72 6.89 -2.90 3.70
N SER A 73 7.14 -4.03 3.03
CA SER A 73 8.40 -4.79 3.15
C SER A 73 9.56 -4.14 2.40
N GLY A 74 9.29 -3.23 1.46
CA GLY A 74 10.29 -2.62 0.59
C GLY A 74 10.78 -3.55 -0.52
N GLN A 75 10.22 -4.76 -0.62
CA GLN A 75 10.43 -5.69 -1.73
C GLN A 75 9.21 -5.62 -2.64
N PHE A 76 9.29 -4.79 -3.67
CA PHE A 76 8.16 -4.55 -4.56
C PHE A 76 7.99 -5.73 -5.52
N THR A 77 6.80 -6.32 -5.56
CA THR A 77 6.39 -7.28 -6.59
C THR A 77 5.20 -6.71 -7.34
N HIS A 78 5.36 -6.54 -8.65
CA HIS A 78 4.29 -6.16 -9.54
C HIS A 78 3.59 -7.43 -10.03
N ALA A 79 2.30 -7.58 -9.75
CA ALA A 79 1.48 -8.63 -10.35
C ALA A 79 0.85 -8.09 -11.62
N ALA A 80 1.11 -8.67 -12.79
CA ALA A 80 0.48 -8.15 -14.00
C ALA A 80 -1.06 -8.32 -13.90
N PRO A 81 -1.87 -7.33 -14.32
CA PRO A 81 -3.33 -7.45 -14.27
C PRO A 81 -3.87 -8.71 -14.99
N SER A 82 -3.17 -9.14 -16.04
CA SER A 82 -3.46 -10.38 -16.78
C SER A 82 -3.23 -11.66 -15.97
N GLU A 83 -2.30 -11.66 -15.01
CA GLU A 83 -2.07 -12.81 -14.12
C GLU A 83 -3.19 -12.95 -13.10
N ILE A 84 -3.67 -11.83 -12.54
CA ILE A 84 -4.82 -11.82 -11.62
C ILE A 84 -6.07 -12.35 -12.33
N GLU A 85 -6.31 -11.90 -13.57
CA GLU A 85 -7.42 -12.39 -14.38
C GLU A 85 -7.26 -13.88 -14.75
N ARG A 86 -6.05 -14.30 -15.13
CA ARG A 86 -5.75 -15.70 -15.46
C ARG A 86 -5.95 -16.63 -14.26
N LEU A 87 -5.46 -16.25 -13.08
CA LEU A 87 -5.65 -17.01 -11.84
C LEU A 87 -7.13 -17.07 -11.48
N GLY A 88 -7.85 -15.95 -11.58
CA GLY A 88 -9.29 -15.91 -11.35
C GLY A 88 -10.07 -16.88 -12.25
N ARG A 89 -9.68 -17.04 -13.52
CA ARG A 89 -10.28 -18.04 -14.43
C ARG A 89 -9.95 -19.47 -14.02
N LEU A 90 -8.70 -19.77 -13.68
CA LEU A 90 -8.26 -21.13 -13.30
C LEU A 90 -9.00 -21.67 -12.08
N PHE A 91 -9.31 -20.82 -11.10
CA PHE A 91 -10.03 -21.21 -9.88
C PHE A 91 -11.55 -21.12 -9.99
N LYS A 92 -12.08 -20.54 -11.08
CA LYS A 92 -13.53 -20.47 -11.33
C LYS A 92 -14.04 -21.70 -12.08
N ASP A 93 -13.22 -22.24 -12.99
CA ASP A 93 -13.51 -23.50 -13.70
C ASP A 93 -13.53 -24.73 -12.76
N SER A 94 -12.96 -24.63 -11.55
CA SER A 94 -12.92 -25.73 -10.58
C SER A 94 -14.22 -25.90 -9.77
N SER A 95 -15.12 -24.90 -9.80
CA SER A 95 -16.37 -24.89 -9.03
C SER A 95 -17.63 -25.17 -9.87
N GLU A 96 -17.50 -25.41 -11.18
CA GLU A 96 -18.62 -25.79 -12.06
C GLU A 96 -18.66 -27.30 -12.35
N VAL A 97 -17.86 -28.11 -11.65
CA VAL A 97 -17.89 -29.57 -11.72
C VAL A 97 -18.33 -30.14 -10.37
N GLU A 98 -19.57 -29.89 -9.98
CA GLU A 98 -20.32 -30.71 -9.01
C GLU A 98 -21.81 -30.72 -9.36
#